data_AF-A0A961IIQ8-F1
#
_entry.id   AF-A0A961IIQ8-F1
#
_cell.length_a   1.000
_cell.length_b   1.000
_cell.length_c   1.000
_cell.angle_alpha   90.00
_cell.angle_beta   90.00
_cell.angle_gamma   90.00
#
_symmetry.space_group_name_H-M   'P 1'
#
loop_
_entity.id
_entity.type
_entity.pdbx_description
1 polymer ?
#
loop_
_entity_poly.entity_id
_entity_poly.type
_entity_poly.pdbx_seq_one_letter_code
_entity_poly.pdbx_strand_id
1 'polypeptide(L)'
;MRTLQSKHANDIIQAWEMYSDEEYSKILSTYATATGAEIADLLHLARLEADSVANNVNYAPASEQFGDLVTGIRAYYNQDEIKGAESLSRWLLTHDYHSRLIIERFVTMALHTEKHALIEKVARKFLGKPGLRNLFIRPLFRSRFAAERYGDALKIYEKFPDQFKDVDSIQKVALAYMQTGRFNEAERVLLPIYAELKGEEYVLRFDEVQARYARVFANVEQLKKKKQRTFEESMEMGLAYLFHAKYREALTIFELLLREQAAA
;
A
#
# COMPACT_ATOMS: atom_id res chain seq x y z
N MET A 1 -41.51 -24.59 20.99
CA MET A 1 -40.44 -23.62 21.32
C MET A 1 -39.08 -24.03 20.75
N ARG A 2 -38.56 -25.25 20.95
CA ARG A 2 -37.26 -25.68 20.38
C ARG A 2 -37.16 -25.64 18.83
N THR A 3 -38.25 -25.94 18.12
CA THR A 3 -38.31 -25.95 16.64
C THR A 3 -38.28 -24.57 15.99
N LEU A 4 -38.74 -23.52 16.69
CA LEU A 4 -38.71 -22.14 16.17
C LEU A 4 -37.32 -21.52 16.35
N GLN A 5 -36.66 -21.78 17.48
CA GLN A 5 -35.27 -21.35 17.71
C GLN A 5 -34.29 -22.02 16.74
N SER A 6 -34.47 -23.33 16.45
CA SER A 6 -33.64 -24.03 15.47
C SER A 6 -33.87 -23.54 14.05
N LYS A 7 -35.12 -23.22 13.69
CA LYS A 7 -35.45 -22.67 12.36
C LYS A 7 -34.86 -21.28 12.18
N HIS A 8 -35.02 -20.40 13.18
CA HIS A 8 -34.49 -19.04 13.11
C HIS A 8 -32.96 -19.01 12.96
N ALA A 9 -32.25 -19.87 13.72
CA ALA A 9 -30.80 -20.00 13.57
C ALA A 9 -30.41 -20.49 12.16
N ASN A 10 -31.17 -21.43 11.58
CA ASN A 10 -30.94 -21.92 10.23
C ASN A 10 -31.18 -20.84 9.17
N ASP A 11 -32.24 -20.03 9.35
CA ASP A 11 -32.55 -18.90 8.47
C ASP A 11 -31.42 -17.86 8.47
N ILE A 12 -30.82 -17.56 9.63
CA ILE A 12 -29.68 -16.63 9.75
C ILE A 12 -28.45 -17.17 9.01
N ILE A 13 -28.12 -18.45 9.21
CA ILE A 13 -26.96 -19.09 8.54
C ILE A 13 -27.16 -19.04 7.02
N GLN A 14 -28.33 -19.44 6.54
CA GLN A 14 -28.63 -19.47 5.11
C GLN A 14 -28.63 -18.05 4.50
N ALA A 15 -29.19 -17.05 5.20
CA ALA A 15 -29.15 -15.66 4.75
C ALA A 15 -27.71 -15.12 4.71
N TRP A 16 -26.87 -15.50 5.68
CA TRP A 16 -25.46 -15.14 5.70
C TRP A 16 -24.68 -15.79 4.56
N GLU A 17 -24.90 -17.07 4.28
CA GLU A 17 -24.27 -17.78 3.16
C GLU A 17 -24.61 -17.10 1.83
N MET A 18 -25.90 -16.83 1.59
CA MET A 18 -26.33 -16.05 0.43
C MET A 18 -25.66 -14.67 0.37
N TYR A 19 -25.49 -13.99 1.50
CA TYR A 19 -24.82 -12.68 1.53
C TYR A 19 -23.34 -12.80 1.18
N SER A 20 -22.66 -13.82 1.71
CA SER A 20 -21.26 -14.11 1.43
C SER A 20 -21.02 -14.49 -0.02
N ASP A 21 -21.99 -15.14 -0.66
CA ASP A 21 -21.98 -15.54 -2.07
C ASP A 21 -22.53 -14.43 -3.00
N GLU A 22 -22.78 -13.24 -2.45
CA GLU A 22 -23.25 -12.06 -3.19
C GLU A 22 -24.63 -12.27 -3.87
N GLU A 23 -25.45 -13.20 -3.38
CA GLU A 23 -26.80 -13.50 -3.87
C GLU A 23 -27.87 -12.52 -3.33
N TYR A 24 -27.61 -11.21 -3.36
CA TYR A 24 -28.41 -10.21 -2.65
C TYR A 24 -29.90 -10.23 -3.02
N SER A 25 -30.24 -10.32 -4.31
CA SER A 25 -31.65 -10.38 -4.75
C SER A 25 -32.40 -11.60 -4.22
N LYS A 26 -31.69 -12.72 -3.99
CA LYS A 26 -32.27 -13.95 -3.44
C LYS A 26 -32.57 -13.80 -1.95
N ILE A 27 -31.71 -13.10 -1.20
CA ILE A 27 -31.97 -12.76 0.21
C ILE A 27 -33.23 -11.90 0.31
N LEU A 28 -33.30 -10.85 -0.52
CA LEU A 28 -34.42 -9.90 -0.51
C LEU A 28 -35.76 -10.55 -0.84
N SER A 29 -35.77 -11.53 -1.75
CA SER A 29 -36.99 -12.28 -2.11
C SER A 29 -37.34 -13.38 -1.09
N THR A 30 -36.34 -14.12 -0.60
CA THR A 30 -36.55 -15.26 0.33
C THR A 30 -37.01 -14.79 1.70
N TYR A 31 -36.44 -13.70 2.20
CA TYR A 31 -36.68 -13.21 3.56
C TYR A 31 -37.51 -11.93 3.61
N ALA A 32 -38.23 -11.57 2.53
CA ALA A 32 -39.01 -10.33 2.41
C ALA A 32 -39.98 -10.08 3.59
N THR A 33 -40.57 -11.16 4.12
CA THR A 33 -41.56 -11.14 5.22
C THR A 33 -41.03 -11.72 6.51
N ALA A 34 -39.75 -12.09 6.55
CA ALA A 34 -39.13 -12.69 7.73
C ALA A 34 -39.01 -11.65 8.86
N THR A 35 -39.14 -12.12 10.09
CA THR A 35 -39.01 -11.32 11.30
C THR A 35 -37.80 -11.78 12.11
N GLY A 36 -37.11 -10.84 12.74
CA GLY A 36 -35.88 -11.09 13.49
C GLY A 36 -34.86 -9.99 13.28
N ALA A 37 -34.11 -9.65 14.32
CA ALA A 37 -33.16 -8.54 14.30
C ALA A 37 -31.99 -8.82 13.32
N GLU A 38 -31.45 -10.03 13.36
CA GLU A 38 -30.33 -10.50 12.54
C GLU A 38 -30.72 -10.59 11.06
N ILE A 39 -31.92 -11.10 10.77
CA ILE A 39 -32.44 -11.16 9.40
C ILE A 39 -32.71 -9.73 8.87
N ALA A 40 -33.19 -8.82 9.72
CA ALA A 40 -33.37 -7.42 9.34
C ALA A 40 -32.03 -6.76 8.98
N ASP A 41 -30.97 -7.02 9.75
CA ASP A 41 -29.61 -6.53 9.45
C ASP A 41 -29.09 -7.10 8.12
N LEU A 42 -29.24 -8.40 7.88
CA LEU A 42 -28.81 -9.05 6.63
C LEU A 42 -29.61 -8.56 5.40
N LEU A 43 -30.92 -8.36 5.54
CA LEU A 43 -31.75 -7.74 4.50
C LEU A 43 -31.30 -6.31 4.21
N HIS A 44 -30.96 -5.55 5.25
CA HIS A 44 -30.45 -4.19 5.07
C HIS A 44 -29.11 -4.18 4.34
N LEU A 45 -28.17 -5.04 4.75
CA LEU A 45 -26.89 -5.22 4.06
C LEU A 45 -27.08 -5.60 2.60
N ALA A 46 -27.97 -6.57 2.30
CA ALA A 46 -28.28 -6.98 0.93
C ALA A 46 -28.85 -5.82 0.08
N ARG A 47 -29.69 -4.94 0.66
CA ARG A 47 -30.19 -3.75 -0.04
C ARG A 47 -29.08 -2.76 -0.36
N LEU A 48 -28.16 -2.52 0.58
CA LEU A 48 -27.01 -1.62 0.35
C LEU A 48 -26.13 -2.13 -0.78
N GLU A 49 -25.86 -3.44 -0.79
CA GLU A 49 -24.99 -4.07 -1.77
C GLU A 49 -25.65 -4.17 -3.17
N ALA A 50 -26.97 -4.39 -3.24
CA ALA A 50 -27.70 -4.54 -4.50
C ALA A 50 -27.90 -3.23 -5.28
N ASP A 51 -28.31 -2.15 -4.60
CA ASP A 51 -28.72 -0.90 -5.28
C ASP A 51 -27.72 0.26 -5.11
N SER A 52 -26.67 0.08 -4.30
CA SER A 52 -25.51 0.97 -4.05
C SER A 52 -25.76 2.43 -3.64
N VAL A 53 -26.88 3.09 -3.97
CA VAL A 53 -27.14 4.50 -3.66
C VAL A 53 -28.65 4.76 -3.76
N ALA A 54 -29.34 5.03 -2.65
CA ALA A 54 -30.39 6.08 -2.56
C ALA A 54 -31.14 6.11 -1.21
N ASN A 55 -31.53 4.98 -0.61
CA ASN A 55 -32.71 5.00 0.28
C ASN A 55 -32.54 4.52 1.74
N ASN A 56 -31.32 4.32 2.26
CA ASN A 56 -31.21 3.64 3.57
C ASN A 56 -30.11 4.14 4.50
N VAL A 57 -29.78 5.44 4.42
CA VAL A 57 -28.74 6.09 5.24
C VAL A 57 -29.10 6.12 6.75
N ASN A 58 -30.33 5.82 7.15
CA ASN A 58 -30.80 5.96 8.54
C ASN A 58 -31.11 4.64 9.27
N TYR A 59 -30.76 3.49 8.70
CA TYR A 59 -30.98 2.21 9.39
C TYR A 59 -30.03 2.05 10.60
N ALA A 60 -30.58 1.94 11.81
CA ALA A 60 -29.81 1.54 12.98
C ALA A 60 -29.71 0.01 13.02
N PRO A 61 -28.54 -0.58 13.33
CA PRO A 61 -28.43 -2.02 13.44
C PRO A 61 -29.43 -2.58 14.45
N ALA A 62 -30.16 -3.62 14.04
CA ALA A 62 -31.20 -4.22 14.86
C ALA A 62 -30.65 -5.27 15.82
N SER A 63 -29.53 -5.90 15.49
CA SER A 63 -28.86 -6.91 16.34
C SER A 63 -27.45 -6.47 16.75
N GLU A 64 -27.02 -6.94 17.92
CA GLU A 64 -25.60 -6.88 18.30
C GLU A 64 -24.76 -7.78 17.39
N GLN A 65 -25.33 -8.94 16.99
CA GLN A 65 -24.64 -9.95 16.20
C GLN A 65 -24.16 -9.43 14.85
N PHE A 66 -24.84 -8.48 14.19
CA PHE A 66 -24.39 -7.90 12.91
C PHE A 66 -24.10 -6.39 13.01
N GLY A 67 -24.11 -5.82 14.22
CA GLY A 67 -24.05 -4.38 14.44
C GLY A 67 -22.82 -3.69 13.86
N ASP A 68 -21.63 -4.24 14.10
CA ASP A 68 -20.37 -3.72 13.55
C ASP A 68 -20.29 -3.89 12.03
N LEU A 69 -20.85 -4.96 11.47
CA LEU A 69 -20.88 -5.18 10.02
C LEU A 69 -21.78 -4.16 9.33
N VAL A 70 -23.02 -4.00 9.81
CA VAL A 70 -23.97 -3.00 9.30
C VAL A 70 -23.36 -1.60 9.37
N THR A 71 -22.74 -1.26 10.51
CA THR A 71 -22.08 0.03 10.68
C THR A 71 -20.93 0.21 9.70
N GLY A 72 -20.09 -0.81 9.52
CA GLY A 72 -18.93 -0.75 8.64
C GLY A 72 -19.29 -0.65 7.16
N ILE A 73 -20.25 -1.43 6.68
CA ILE A 73 -20.71 -1.39 5.28
C ILE A 73 -21.43 -0.08 4.99
N ARG A 74 -22.27 0.42 5.89
CA ARG A 74 -22.88 1.76 5.72
C ARG A 74 -21.83 2.85 5.64
N ALA A 75 -20.83 2.82 6.51
CA ALA A 75 -19.75 3.80 6.50
C ALA A 75 -18.95 3.75 5.19
N TYR A 76 -18.72 2.55 4.62
CA TYR A 76 -18.14 2.40 3.28
C TYR A 76 -18.94 3.15 2.21
N TYR A 77 -20.26 2.94 2.13
CA TYR A 77 -21.11 3.61 1.13
C TYR A 77 -21.26 5.11 1.37
N ASN A 78 -21.20 5.54 2.63
CA ASN A 78 -21.22 6.96 3.00
C ASN A 78 -19.84 7.64 2.90
N GLN A 79 -18.81 6.94 2.41
CA GLN A 79 -17.43 7.42 2.31
C GLN A 79 -16.80 7.84 3.66
N ASP A 80 -17.34 7.34 4.78
CA ASP A 80 -16.74 7.47 6.10
C ASP A 80 -15.74 6.32 6.31
N GLU A 81 -14.62 6.40 5.61
CA GLU A 81 -13.64 5.30 5.55
C GLU A 81 -13.01 5.00 6.92
N ILE A 82 -12.86 6.00 7.80
CA ILE A 82 -12.29 5.80 9.15
C ILE A 82 -13.22 4.92 9.97
N LYS A 83 -14.50 5.29 10.06
CA LYS A 83 -15.50 4.53 10.80
C LYS A 83 -15.71 3.15 10.16
N GLY A 84 -15.69 3.09 8.84
CA GLY A 84 -15.79 1.85 8.08
C GLY A 84 -14.66 0.88 8.41
N ALA A 85 -13.40 1.32 8.31
CA ALA A 85 -12.24 0.51 8.66
C ALA A 85 -12.27 0.03 10.11
N GLU A 86 -12.62 0.90 11.05
CA GLU A 86 -12.68 0.54 12.48
C GLU A 86 -13.77 -0.48 12.77
N SER A 87 -14.99 -0.26 12.25
CA SER A 87 -16.13 -1.15 12.50
C SER A 87 -15.95 -2.51 11.82
N LEU A 88 -15.50 -2.54 10.56
CA LEU A 88 -15.18 -3.80 9.88
C LEU A 88 -14.01 -4.53 10.53
N SER A 89 -13.02 -3.82 11.10
CA SER A 89 -11.94 -4.47 11.84
C SER A 89 -12.45 -5.18 13.09
N ARG A 90 -13.38 -4.55 13.84
CA ARG A 90 -14.00 -5.17 15.02
C ARG A 90 -14.76 -6.42 14.60
N TRP A 91 -15.61 -6.31 13.57
CA TRP A 91 -16.33 -7.43 12.98
C TRP A 91 -15.44 -8.63 12.66
N LEU A 92 -14.41 -8.39 11.84
CA LEU A 92 -13.50 -9.42 11.35
C LEU A 92 -12.69 -10.07 12.48
N LEU A 93 -12.38 -9.32 13.54
CA LEU A 93 -11.65 -9.84 14.69
C LEU A 93 -12.55 -10.67 15.61
N THR A 94 -13.81 -10.31 15.80
CA THR A 94 -14.75 -10.98 16.72
C THR A 94 -15.44 -12.20 16.12
N HIS A 95 -15.65 -12.25 14.80
CA HIS A 95 -16.40 -13.33 14.15
C HIS A 95 -15.51 -14.25 13.32
N ASP A 96 -15.78 -15.56 13.34
CA ASP A 96 -15.01 -16.56 12.58
C ASP A 96 -15.47 -16.72 11.13
N TYR A 97 -16.70 -16.29 10.85
CA TYR A 97 -17.26 -16.20 9.51
C TYR A 97 -16.99 -14.82 8.89
N HIS A 98 -16.82 -14.81 7.58
CA HIS A 98 -16.36 -13.67 6.79
C HIS A 98 -16.70 -13.92 5.32
N SER A 99 -16.85 -12.84 4.55
CA SER A 99 -16.84 -12.88 3.10
C SER A 99 -15.58 -12.21 2.56
N ARG A 100 -15.20 -12.58 1.34
CA ARG A 100 -14.08 -11.94 0.62
C ARG A 100 -14.32 -10.44 0.48
N LEU A 101 -15.55 -10.05 0.10
CA LEU A 101 -15.96 -8.67 -0.11
C LEU A 101 -15.74 -7.81 1.14
N ILE A 102 -16.12 -8.28 2.33
CA ILE A 102 -15.94 -7.53 3.58
C ILE A 102 -14.45 -7.27 3.85
N ILE A 103 -13.59 -8.25 3.58
CA ILE A 103 -12.14 -8.10 3.76
C ILE A 103 -11.58 -7.08 2.77
N GLU A 104 -12.00 -7.14 1.50
CA GLU A 104 -11.56 -6.19 0.47
C GLU A 104 -11.99 -4.75 0.78
N ARG A 105 -13.23 -4.56 1.26
CA ARG A 105 -13.73 -3.26 1.74
C ARG A 105 -12.92 -2.75 2.92
N PHE A 106 -12.69 -3.60 3.93
CA PHE A 106 -11.86 -3.26 5.08
C PHE A 106 -10.44 -2.85 4.65
N VAL A 107 -9.78 -3.68 3.84
CA VAL A 107 -8.40 -3.43 3.39
C VAL A 107 -8.28 -2.13 2.62
N THR A 108 -9.23 -1.85 1.72
CA THR A 108 -9.26 -0.62 0.92
C THR A 108 -9.35 0.60 1.82
N MET A 109 -10.35 0.66 2.69
CA MET A 109 -10.55 1.80 3.60
C MET A 109 -9.38 1.95 4.58
N ALA A 110 -8.88 0.84 5.13
CA ALA A 110 -7.78 0.88 6.09
C ALA A 110 -6.46 1.33 5.45
N LEU A 111 -6.26 1.09 4.15
CA LEU A 111 -5.11 1.61 3.42
C LEU A 111 -5.22 3.10 3.13
N HIS A 112 -6.38 3.58 2.70
CA HIS A 112 -6.61 5.01 2.44
C HIS A 112 -6.48 5.86 3.71
N THR A 113 -6.94 5.31 4.83
CA THR A 113 -6.91 5.99 6.14
C THR A 113 -5.67 5.67 6.98
N GLU A 114 -4.67 5.02 6.39
CA GLU A 114 -3.38 4.69 7.03
C GLU A 114 -3.52 3.92 8.36
N LYS A 115 -4.59 3.12 8.51
CA LYS A 115 -4.85 2.29 9.70
C LYS A 115 -3.98 1.02 9.69
N HIS A 116 -2.68 1.17 9.53
CA HIS A 116 -1.68 0.11 9.41
C HIS A 116 -1.72 -0.90 10.57
N ALA A 117 -1.93 -0.42 11.79
CA ALA A 117 -2.06 -1.29 12.97
C ALA A 117 -3.31 -2.20 12.90
N LEU A 118 -4.41 -1.73 12.32
CA LEU A 118 -5.62 -2.55 12.13
C LEU A 118 -5.39 -3.60 11.03
N ILE A 119 -4.74 -3.22 9.92
CA ILE A 119 -4.37 -4.14 8.84
C ILE A 119 -3.56 -5.31 9.43
N GLU A 120 -2.54 -5.03 10.25
CA GLU A 120 -1.73 -6.07 10.86
C GLU A 120 -2.50 -6.96 11.83
N LYS A 121 -3.38 -6.38 12.66
CA LYS A 121 -4.21 -7.15 13.59
C LYS A 121 -5.13 -8.12 12.84
N VAL A 122 -5.85 -7.62 11.84
CA VAL A 122 -6.79 -8.41 11.03
C VAL A 122 -6.03 -9.46 10.22
N ALA A 123 -4.94 -9.08 9.56
CA ALA A 123 -4.16 -10.00 8.73
C ALA A 123 -3.63 -11.21 9.52
N ARG A 124 -3.22 -11.04 10.79
CA ARG A 124 -2.79 -12.16 11.65
C ARG A 124 -3.84 -13.27 11.75
N LYS A 125 -5.13 -12.92 11.74
CA LYS A 125 -6.24 -13.88 11.78
C LYS A 125 -6.43 -14.63 10.44
N PHE A 126 -6.13 -13.99 9.31
CA PHE A 126 -6.49 -14.50 7.98
C PHE A 126 -5.31 -14.97 7.10
N LEU A 127 -4.06 -14.63 7.41
CA LEU A 127 -2.87 -15.02 6.63
C LEU A 127 -2.70 -16.54 6.47
N GLY A 128 -3.16 -17.30 7.47
CA GLY A 128 -3.14 -18.76 7.47
C GLY A 128 -4.25 -19.39 6.61
N LYS A 129 -5.29 -18.63 6.24
CA LYS A 129 -6.43 -19.15 5.47
C LYS A 129 -6.13 -19.16 3.97
N PRO A 130 -6.22 -20.32 3.28
CA PRO A 130 -6.07 -20.38 1.82
C PRO A 130 -7.04 -19.44 1.11
N GLY A 131 -6.63 -18.85 -0.01
CA GLY A 131 -7.47 -17.93 -0.81
C GLY A 131 -7.55 -16.48 -0.30
N LEU A 132 -7.33 -16.23 1.00
CA LEU A 132 -7.40 -14.88 1.58
C LEU A 132 -6.05 -14.21 1.79
N ARG A 133 -4.97 -15.00 1.83
CA ARG A 133 -3.60 -14.50 2.03
C ARG A 133 -3.25 -13.35 1.08
N ASN A 134 -3.60 -13.48 -0.20
CA ASN A 134 -3.24 -12.51 -1.23
C ASN A 134 -3.86 -11.13 -0.99
N LEU A 135 -5.02 -11.07 -0.32
CA LEU A 135 -5.67 -9.81 0.05
C LEU A 135 -4.82 -8.98 1.02
N PHE A 136 -3.94 -9.61 1.79
CA PHE A 136 -3.14 -8.95 2.82
C PHE A 136 -1.67 -8.75 2.46
N ILE A 137 -1.15 -9.35 1.39
CA ILE A 137 0.28 -9.27 1.03
C ILE A 137 0.71 -7.81 0.79
N ARG A 138 0.10 -7.11 -0.18
CA ARG A 138 0.43 -5.70 -0.47
C ARG A 138 0.08 -4.78 0.70
N PRO A 139 -1.09 -4.91 1.38
CA PRO A 139 -1.39 -4.07 2.53
C PRO A 139 -0.42 -4.23 3.69
N LEU A 140 0.05 -5.44 3.99
CA LEU A 140 1.05 -5.67 5.02
C LEU A 140 2.41 -5.10 4.63
N PHE A 141 2.81 -5.25 3.37
CA PHE A 141 4.01 -4.59 2.87
C PHE A 141 3.93 -3.07 3.10
N ARG A 142 2.84 -2.44 2.64
CA ARG A 142 2.62 -0.99 2.81
C ARG A 142 2.61 -0.58 4.28
N SER A 143 1.96 -1.37 5.14
CA SER A 143 1.89 -1.09 6.59
C SER A 143 3.25 -1.16 7.27
N ARG A 144 4.09 -2.13 6.91
CA ARG A 144 5.45 -2.25 7.44
C ARG A 144 6.38 -1.18 6.88
N PHE A 145 6.22 -0.86 5.60
CA PHE A 145 6.95 0.21 4.94
C PHE A 145 6.66 1.58 5.59
N ALA A 146 5.38 1.91 5.80
CA ALA A 146 4.96 3.16 6.45
C ALA A 146 5.43 3.26 7.91
N ALA A 147 5.58 2.11 8.59
CA ALA A 147 6.17 2.05 9.93
C ALA A 147 7.71 1.98 9.94
N GLU A 148 8.38 2.29 8.82
CA GLU A 148 9.84 2.25 8.63
C GLU A 148 10.49 0.90 8.96
N ARG A 149 9.70 -0.17 9.02
CA ARG A 149 10.19 -1.55 9.20
C ARG A 149 10.56 -2.14 7.84
N TYR A 150 11.49 -1.48 7.15
CA TYR A 150 11.87 -1.81 5.78
C TYR A 150 12.33 -3.27 5.62
N GLY A 151 13.10 -3.81 6.57
CA GLY A 151 13.49 -5.22 6.55
C GLY A 151 12.32 -6.19 6.60
N ASP A 152 11.27 -5.90 7.38
CA ASP A 152 10.08 -6.74 7.45
C ASP A 152 9.15 -6.56 6.24
N ALA A 153 9.16 -5.39 5.61
CA ALA A 153 8.49 -5.16 4.34
C ALA A 153 9.18 -5.97 3.22
N LEU A 154 10.51 -5.92 3.14
CA LEU A 154 11.29 -6.68 2.17
C LEU A 154 11.08 -8.19 2.28
N LYS A 155 11.01 -8.76 3.49
CA LYS A 155 10.66 -10.18 3.70
C LYS A 155 9.33 -10.57 3.05
N ILE A 156 8.36 -9.65 2.96
CA ILE A 156 7.08 -9.92 2.26
C ILE A 156 7.32 -9.93 0.76
N TYR A 157 7.98 -8.89 0.23
CA TYR A 157 8.28 -8.78 -1.20
C TYR A 157 9.07 -9.98 -1.71
N GLU A 158 10.17 -10.34 -1.04
CA GLU A 158 11.04 -11.46 -1.44
C GLU A 158 10.31 -12.80 -1.43
N LYS A 159 9.32 -12.95 -0.54
CA LYS A 159 8.49 -14.16 -0.47
C LYS A 159 7.39 -14.19 -1.53
N PHE A 160 6.92 -13.04 -1.99
CA PHE A 160 5.79 -12.90 -2.89
C PHE A 160 6.01 -11.83 -3.97
N PRO A 161 7.08 -11.90 -4.77
CA PRO A 161 7.47 -10.82 -5.69
C PRO A 161 6.40 -10.58 -6.77
N ASP A 162 5.72 -11.64 -7.22
CA ASP A 162 4.66 -11.57 -8.25
C ASP A 162 3.44 -10.73 -7.83
N GLN A 163 3.31 -10.40 -6.54
CA GLN A 163 2.25 -9.52 -6.03
C GLN A 163 2.58 -8.03 -6.20
N PHE A 164 3.78 -7.69 -6.67
CA PHE A 164 4.28 -6.33 -6.81
C PHE A 164 4.65 -6.08 -8.27
N LYS A 165 3.66 -5.75 -9.10
CA LYS A 165 3.85 -5.52 -10.55
C LYS A 165 3.71 -4.05 -10.93
N ASP A 166 2.99 -3.27 -10.14
CA ASP A 166 2.81 -1.84 -10.40
C ASP A 166 4.05 -1.03 -9.99
N VAL A 167 4.32 0.01 -10.78
CA VAL A 167 5.45 0.94 -10.59
C VAL A 167 5.51 1.50 -9.17
N ASP A 168 4.37 1.91 -8.61
CA ASP A 168 4.29 2.45 -7.24
C ASP A 168 4.81 1.47 -6.18
N SER A 169 4.42 0.20 -6.31
CA SER A 169 4.82 -0.85 -5.39
C SER A 169 6.31 -1.19 -5.51
N ILE A 170 6.83 -1.27 -6.73
CA ILE A 170 8.26 -1.52 -6.96
C ILE A 170 9.13 -0.34 -6.50
N GLN A 171 8.69 0.91 -6.70
CA GLN A 171 9.41 2.07 -6.17
C GLN A 171 9.56 2.00 -4.64
N LYS A 172 8.50 1.61 -3.93
CA LYS A 172 8.57 1.39 -2.47
C LYS A 172 9.50 0.23 -2.09
N VAL A 173 9.54 -0.84 -2.89
CA VAL A 173 10.48 -1.95 -2.69
C VAL A 173 11.93 -1.45 -2.87
N ALA A 174 12.20 -0.70 -3.94
CA ALA A 174 13.52 -0.11 -4.18
C ALA A 174 13.95 0.80 -3.03
N LEU A 175 13.06 1.68 -2.57
CA LEU A 175 13.32 2.55 -1.43
C LEU A 175 13.58 1.74 -0.16
N ALA A 176 12.83 0.67 0.10
CA ALA A 176 13.10 -0.22 1.24
C ALA A 176 14.48 -0.91 1.14
N TYR A 177 14.90 -1.33 -0.05
CA TYR A 177 16.25 -1.86 -0.27
C TYR A 177 17.31 -0.79 0.01
N MET A 178 17.14 0.45 -0.48
CA MET A 178 18.07 1.55 -0.22
C MET A 178 18.19 1.86 1.27
N GLN A 179 17.07 1.92 1.99
CA GLN A 179 17.04 2.20 3.44
C GLN A 179 17.69 1.07 4.27
N THR A 180 17.83 -0.12 3.71
CA THR A 180 18.53 -1.25 4.33
C THR A 180 19.95 -1.46 3.80
N GLY A 181 20.47 -0.53 2.98
CA GLY A 181 21.82 -0.58 2.41
C GLY A 181 21.99 -1.58 1.27
N ARG A 182 20.90 -2.15 0.74
CA ARG A 182 20.88 -3.17 -0.32
C ARG A 182 20.78 -2.53 -1.71
N PHE A 183 21.77 -1.69 -2.03
CA PHE A 183 21.71 -0.83 -3.22
C PHE A 183 21.69 -1.60 -4.55
N ASN A 184 22.39 -2.74 -4.62
CA ASN A 184 22.41 -3.58 -5.82
C ASN A 184 21.02 -4.17 -6.11
N GLU A 185 20.30 -4.62 -5.08
CA GLU A 185 18.93 -5.10 -5.23
C GLU A 185 17.96 -3.97 -5.58
N ALA A 186 18.15 -2.77 -4.99
CA ALA A 186 17.38 -1.59 -5.36
C ALA A 186 17.54 -1.24 -6.85
N GLU A 187 18.78 -1.24 -7.34
CA GLU A 187 19.08 -1.01 -8.76
C GLU A 187 18.37 -2.05 -9.64
N ARG A 188 18.53 -3.35 -9.34
CA ARG A 188 17.92 -4.43 -10.12
C ARG A 188 16.41 -4.31 -10.27
N VAL A 189 15.69 -3.86 -9.23
CA VAL A 189 14.23 -3.68 -9.32
C VAL A 189 13.84 -2.38 -10.05
N LEU A 190 14.72 -1.39 -10.12
CA LEU A 190 14.48 -0.12 -10.80
C LEU A 190 14.81 -0.16 -12.30
N LEU A 191 15.77 -0.98 -12.74
CA LEU A 191 16.17 -1.07 -14.15
C LEU A 191 14.99 -1.37 -15.11
N PRO A 192 14.09 -2.33 -14.82
CA PRO A 192 12.94 -2.59 -15.69
C PRO A 192 11.99 -1.40 -15.78
N ILE A 193 11.78 -0.67 -14.67
CA ILE A 193 10.94 0.53 -14.64
C ILE A 193 11.57 1.65 -15.46
N TYR A 194 12.89 1.83 -15.35
CA TYR A 194 13.60 2.80 -16.17
C TYR A 194 13.37 2.51 -17.65
N ALA A 195 13.53 1.25 -18.07
CA ALA A 195 13.32 0.83 -19.44
C ALA A 195 11.88 1.04 -19.91
N GLU A 196 10.90 0.72 -19.07
CA GLU A 196 9.48 0.97 -19.37
C GLU A 196 9.16 2.46 -19.54
N LEU A 197 9.70 3.31 -18.66
CA LEU A 197 9.43 4.76 -18.68
C LEU A 197 10.18 5.51 -19.78
N LYS A 198 11.39 5.06 -20.14
CA LYS A 198 12.26 5.74 -21.12
C LYS A 198 12.22 5.11 -22.51
N GLY A 199 11.73 3.88 -22.63
CA GLY A 199 11.77 3.11 -23.87
C GLY A 199 13.17 2.62 -24.25
N GLU A 200 14.15 2.72 -23.34
CA GLU A 200 15.53 2.27 -23.56
C GLU A 200 16.10 1.66 -22.28
N GLU A 201 16.96 0.65 -22.42
CA GLU A 201 17.64 0.06 -21.27
C GLU A 201 18.59 1.07 -20.61
N TYR A 202 18.68 1.02 -19.29
CA TYR A 202 19.70 1.79 -18.58
C TYR A 202 21.07 1.21 -18.89
N VAL A 203 21.91 2.00 -19.54
CA VAL A 203 23.31 1.66 -19.78
C VAL A 203 24.17 2.48 -18.83
N LEU A 204 24.89 1.78 -17.93
CA LEU A 204 25.87 2.42 -17.07
C LEU A 204 27.08 2.84 -17.93
N ARG A 205 27.09 4.08 -18.40
CA ARG A 205 28.16 4.61 -19.26
C ARG A 205 29.37 5.08 -18.46
N PHE A 206 29.85 4.25 -17.53
CA PHE A 206 30.94 4.61 -16.63
C PHE A 206 32.19 5.06 -17.40
N ASP A 207 32.54 4.34 -18.47
CA ASP A 207 33.70 4.66 -19.31
C ASP A 207 33.56 6.02 -20.01
N GLU A 208 32.36 6.36 -20.51
CA GLU A 208 32.10 7.67 -21.12
C GLU A 208 32.20 8.80 -20.08
N VAL A 209 31.65 8.57 -18.89
CA VAL A 209 31.68 9.53 -17.78
C VAL A 209 33.12 9.72 -17.28
N GLN A 210 33.87 8.62 -17.13
CA GLN A 210 35.29 8.66 -16.76
C GLN A 210 36.11 9.40 -17.84
N ALA A 211 35.88 9.11 -19.13
CA ALA A 211 36.56 9.79 -20.22
C ALA A 211 36.23 11.29 -20.28
N ARG A 212 34.97 11.68 -20.02
CA ARG A 212 34.57 13.09 -19.90
C ARG A 212 35.36 13.77 -18.78
N TYR A 213 35.37 13.20 -17.59
CA TYR A 213 36.05 13.80 -16.44
C TYR A 213 37.58 13.74 -16.53
N ALA A 214 38.16 12.83 -17.31
CA ALA A 214 39.58 12.86 -17.68
C ALA A 214 39.95 14.09 -18.51
N ARG A 215 39.10 14.49 -19.48
CA ARG A 215 39.30 15.71 -20.26
C ARG A 215 39.18 16.97 -19.41
N VAL A 216 38.19 17.00 -18.51
CA VAL A 216 38.05 18.11 -17.55
C VAL A 216 39.27 18.16 -16.64
N PHE A 217 39.72 17.01 -16.14
CA PHE A 217 40.88 16.90 -15.26
C PHE A 217 42.15 17.49 -15.89
N ALA A 218 42.38 17.23 -17.18
CA ALA A 218 43.50 17.80 -17.93
C ALA A 218 43.50 19.34 -17.96
N ASN A 219 42.33 19.98 -17.84
CA ASN A 219 42.15 21.44 -17.87
C ASN A 219 41.93 22.06 -16.48
N VAL A 220 41.97 21.28 -15.40
CA VAL A 220 41.72 21.76 -14.02
C VAL A 220 42.65 22.92 -13.62
N GLU A 221 43.92 22.89 -14.04
CA GLU A 221 44.87 23.97 -13.73
C GLU A 221 44.51 25.29 -14.42
N GLN A 222 43.86 25.24 -15.59
CA GLN A 222 43.36 26.45 -16.25
C GLN A 222 42.10 26.96 -15.54
N LEU A 223 41.21 26.06 -15.13
CA LEU A 223 40.01 26.39 -14.37
C LEU A 223 40.35 27.04 -13.03
N LYS A 224 41.37 26.55 -12.31
CA LYS A 224 41.88 27.17 -11.07
C LYS A 224 42.32 28.62 -11.23
N LYS A 225 42.87 28.97 -12.40
CA LYS A 225 43.42 30.31 -12.68
C LYS A 225 42.34 31.33 -13.04
N LYS A 226 41.10 30.90 -13.32
CA LYS A 226 39.99 31.83 -13.56
C LYS A 226 39.67 32.62 -12.28
N LYS A 227 39.55 33.94 -12.41
CA LYS A 227 39.19 34.85 -11.30
C LYS A 227 37.80 34.58 -10.73
N GLN A 228 36.85 34.18 -11.57
CA GLN A 228 35.52 33.72 -11.19
C GLN A 228 35.18 32.49 -12.03
N ARG A 229 34.66 31.47 -11.35
CA ARG A 229 34.16 30.25 -11.96
C ARG A 229 32.65 30.21 -11.77
N THR A 230 31.93 29.64 -12.73
CA THR A 230 30.51 29.36 -12.54
C THR A 230 30.30 28.17 -11.61
N PHE A 231 29.06 27.99 -11.14
CA PHE A 231 28.67 26.80 -10.39
C PHE A 231 28.95 25.52 -11.18
N GLU A 232 28.51 25.44 -12.45
CA GLU A 232 28.83 24.30 -13.33
C GLU A 232 30.34 24.04 -13.46
N GLU A 233 31.16 25.08 -13.66
CA GLU A 233 32.62 24.89 -13.80
C GLU A 233 33.25 24.34 -12.53
N SER A 234 32.82 24.83 -11.37
CA SER A 234 33.26 24.31 -10.08
C SER A 234 32.75 22.87 -9.86
N MET A 235 31.50 22.57 -10.22
CA MET A 235 30.94 21.22 -10.14
C MET A 235 31.70 20.23 -11.03
N GLU A 236 31.97 20.59 -12.29
CA GLU A 236 32.75 19.77 -13.20
C GLU A 236 34.17 19.53 -12.67
N MET A 237 34.80 20.55 -12.07
CA MET A 237 36.13 20.44 -11.46
C MET A 237 36.12 19.50 -10.25
N GLY A 238 35.10 19.57 -9.40
CA GLY A 238 34.92 18.67 -8.25
C GLY A 238 34.73 17.22 -8.68
N LEU A 239 33.89 16.98 -9.69
CA LEU A 239 33.67 15.64 -10.26
C LEU A 239 34.93 15.12 -10.97
N ALA A 240 35.68 15.97 -11.67
CA ALA A 240 36.96 15.59 -12.26
C ALA A 240 37.95 15.08 -11.22
N TYR A 241 38.08 15.76 -10.08
CA TYR A 241 38.88 15.28 -8.96
C TYR A 241 38.38 13.96 -8.37
N LEU A 242 37.06 13.82 -8.20
CA LEU A 242 36.44 12.60 -7.68
C LEU A 242 36.80 11.37 -8.53
N PHE A 243 36.62 11.47 -9.85
CA PHE A 243 36.94 10.39 -10.80
C PHE A 243 38.44 10.11 -10.94
N HIS A 244 39.32 10.98 -10.44
CA HIS A 244 40.79 10.78 -10.39
C HIS A 244 41.31 10.44 -8.99
N ALA A 245 40.43 10.01 -8.09
CA ALA A 245 40.76 9.67 -6.70
C ALA A 245 41.44 10.80 -5.90
N LYS A 246 41.20 12.07 -6.29
CA LYS A 246 41.66 13.27 -5.58
C LYS A 246 40.58 13.75 -4.62
N TYR A 247 40.27 12.89 -3.65
CA TYR A 247 39.08 13.05 -2.82
C TYR A 247 39.10 14.33 -1.96
N ARG A 248 40.28 14.77 -1.52
CA ARG A 248 40.40 15.97 -0.68
C ARG A 248 40.08 17.24 -1.47
N GLU A 249 40.58 17.32 -2.69
CA GLU A 249 40.33 18.44 -3.61
C GLU A 249 38.87 18.46 -4.07
N ALA A 250 38.31 17.28 -4.37
CA ALA A 250 36.89 17.13 -4.68
C ALA A 250 36.01 17.63 -3.53
N LEU A 251 36.28 17.16 -2.30
CA LEU A 251 35.53 17.55 -1.11
C LEU A 251 35.60 19.06 -0.87
N THR A 252 36.79 19.65 -0.97
CA THR A 252 36.99 21.10 -0.81
C THR A 252 36.08 21.90 -1.75
N ILE A 253 35.94 21.46 -3.00
CA ILE A 253 35.08 22.12 -3.97
C ILE A 253 33.61 21.92 -3.65
N PHE A 254 33.19 20.70 -3.31
CA PHE A 254 31.80 20.42 -2.99
C PHE A 254 31.33 21.17 -1.73
N GLU A 255 32.19 21.30 -0.72
CA GLU A 255 31.92 22.12 0.47
C GLU A 255 31.76 23.61 0.13
N LEU A 256 32.57 24.14 -0.79
CA LEU A 256 32.45 25.51 -1.28
C LEU A 256 31.10 25.71 -1.99
N LEU A 257 30.75 24.81 -2.91
CA LEU A 257 29.50 24.84 -3.66
C LEU A 257 28.27 24.78 -2.74
N LEU A 258 28.30 23.93 -1.71
CA LEU A 258 27.22 23.84 -0.71
C LEU A 258 27.04 25.15 0.05
N ARG A 259 28.14 25.83 0.43
CA ARG A 259 28.08 27.12 1.12
C ARG A 259 27.55 28.23 0.21
N GLU A 260 27.95 28.25 -1.05
CA GLU A 260 27.46 29.22 -2.05
C GLU A 260 25.96 29.04 -2.31
N GLN A 261 25.47 27.80 -2.37
CA GLN A 261 24.04 27.50 -2.52
C GLN A 261 23.22 27.88 -1.29
N ALA A 262 23.77 27.71 -0.07
CA ALA A 262 23.10 28.09 1.17
C ALA A 262 23.06 29.61 1.40
N ALA A 263 23.87 30.38 0.67
CA ALA A 263 23.95 31.85 0.77
C ALA A 263 23.15 32.58 -0.33
N ALA A 264 22.58 31.85 -1.29
CA ALA A 264 21.71 32.35 -2.37
C ALA A 264 20.23 32.24 -2.00
#